data_AF-A0A653IS22-F1
#
_entry.id   AF-A0A653IS22-F1
#
_cell.length_a   1.000
_cell.length_b   1.000
_cell.length_c   1.000
_cell.angle_alpha   90.00
_cell.angle_beta   90.00
_cell.angle_gamma   90.00
#
_symmetry.space_group_name_H-M   'P 1'
#
loop_
_entity.id
_entity.type
_entity.pdbx_description
1 polymer ?
#
loop_
_entity_poly.entity_id
_entity_poly.type
_entity_poly.pdbx_seq_one_letter_code
_entity_poly.pdbx_strand_id
1 'polypeptide(L)'
;MPAHARVNQHEKRDRLPSAAAMANARERNVGWWEAAYLDDEALKLRFFREAASALPLSSPQSSTAVYDALDWRRLRLWQDQQVPQWTPPGASTWS
;
A
#
# COMPACT_ATOMS: atom_id res chain seq x y z
N MET A 1 8.05 -10.43 7.52
CA MET A 1 7.99 -9.87 6.15
C MET A 1 6.57 -9.96 5.65
N PRO A 2 5.96 -8.97 4.97
CA PRO A 2 4.60 -9.13 4.46
C PRO A 2 4.65 -9.91 3.14
N ALA A 3 5.07 -11.17 3.21
CA ALA A 3 5.02 -12.13 2.13
C ALA A 3 4.62 -13.51 2.68
N HIS A 4 3.72 -13.55 3.66
CA HIS A 4 3.08 -14.80 4.05
C HIS A 4 1.75 -14.91 3.31
N ALA A 5 1.77 -15.62 2.18
CA ALA A 5 0.59 -15.96 1.36
C ALA A 5 -0.57 -16.54 2.21
N ARG A 6 -0.23 -17.16 3.35
CA ARG A 6 -1.18 -17.75 4.30
C ARG A 6 -2.11 -16.75 5.01
N VAL A 7 -1.70 -15.49 5.17
CA VAL A 7 -2.56 -14.43 5.77
C VAL A 7 -3.44 -13.74 4.71
N ASN A 8 -3.12 -13.90 3.42
CA ASN A 8 -3.80 -13.21 2.33
C ASN A 8 -4.97 -13.98 1.71
N GLN A 9 -5.18 -15.25 2.09
CA GLN A 9 -5.99 -16.15 1.27
C GLN A 9 -7.46 -16.31 1.67
N HIS A 10 -7.84 -16.10 2.93
CA HIS A 10 -9.20 -16.51 3.36
C HIS A 10 -10.12 -15.38 3.86
N GLU A 11 -9.61 -14.22 4.30
CA GLU A 11 -10.46 -13.11 4.79
C GLU A 11 -10.29 -11.78 4.05
N LYS A 12 -9.22 -11.63 3.26
CA LYS A 12 -8.84 -10.37 2.60
C LYS A 12 -9.26 -10.27 1.13
N ARG A 13 -9.73 -11.36 0.55
CA ARG A 13 -9.79 -11.51 -0.92
C ARG A 13 -10.79 -10.56 -1.59
N ASP A 14 -11.83 -10.16 -0.86
CA ASP A 14 -12.88 -9.25 -1.35
C ASP A 14 -12.96 -7.94 -0.55
N ARG A 15 -11.94 -7.62 0.26
CA ARG A 15 -11.97 -6.44 1.14
C ARG A 15 -10.77 -5.55 0.95
N LEU A 16 -11.02 -4.25 0.82
CA LEU A 16 -9.95 -3.26 0.82
C LEU A 16 -9.41 -3.08 2.25
N PRO A 17 -8.10 -2.88 2.46
CA PRO A 17 -7.60 -2.41 3.74
C PRO A 17 -8.34 -1.13 4.15
N SER A 18 -8.64 -0.96 5.44
CA SER A 18 -9.20 0.30 5.92
C SER A 18 -8.16 1.42 5.91
N ALA A 19 -8.62 2.68 6.00
CA ALA A 19 -7.71 3.82 6.12
C ALA A 19 -6.76 3.68 7.33
N ALA A 20 -7.28 3.21 8.47
CA ALA A 20 -6.48 2.94 9.67
C ALA A 20 -5.44 1.82 9.44
N ALA A 21 -5.82 0.78 8.68
CA ALA A 21 -4.88 -0.29 8.30
C ALA A 21 -3.74 0.22 7.42
N MET A 22 -4.03 1.14 6.49
CA MET A 22 -3.03 1.79 5.65
C MET A 22 -2.10 2.68 6.50
N ALA A 23 -2.68 3.57 7.31
CA ALA A 23 -1.91 4.47 8.17
C ALA A 23 -0.92 3.70 9.06
N ASN A 24 -1.38 2.65 9.75
CA ASN A 24 -0.54 1.84 10.64
C ASN A 24 0.56 1.05 9.90
N ALA A 25 0.39 0.79 8.61
CA ALA A 25 1.36 0.03 7.82
C ALA A 25 2.35 0.91 7.05
N ARG A 26 2.11 2.24 6.99
CA ARG A 26 2.85 3.17 6.12
C ARG A 26 4.35 3.12 6.37
N GLU A 27 4.79 3.41 7.59
CA GLU A 27 6.22 3.47 7.92
C GLU A 27 6.94 2.16 7.64
N ARG A 28 6.34 1.04 8.04
CA ARG A 28 6.91 -0.29 7.82
C ARG A 28 7.04 -0.63 6.34
N ASN A 29 6.05 -0.29 5.52
CA ASN A 29 6.07 -0.59 4.08
C ASN A 29 7.08 0.31 3.36
N VAL A 30 7.09 1.60 3.67
CA VAL A 30 8.03 2.58 3.10
C VAL A 30 9.47 2.19 3.45
N GLY A 31 9.77 1.95 4.73
CA GLY A 31 11.12 1.58 5.16
C GLY A 31 11.57 0.23 4.60
N TRP A 32 10.65 -0.72 4.40
CA TRP A 32 10.98 -1.97 3.72
C TRP A 32 11.28 -1.78 2.23
N TRP A 33 10.51 -0.95 1.52
CA TRP A 33 10.79 -0.65 0.11
C TRP A 33 12.12 0.07 -0.08
N GLU A 34 12.45 0.99 0.83
CA GLU A 34 13.74 1.68 0.84
C GLU A 34 14.88 0.67 0.90
N ALA A 35 14.89 -0.17 1.93
CA ALA A 35 15.93 -1.16 2.15
C ALA A 35 15.98 -2.28 1.09
N ALA A 36 14.83 -2.66 0.51
CA ALA A 36 14.75 -3.80 -0.41
C ALA A 36 14.93 -3.41 -1.89
N TYR A 37 14.55 -2.19 -2.28
CA TYR A 37 14.47 -1.78 -3.69
C TYR A 37 15.16 -0.46 -3.98
N LEU A 38 15.24 0.49 -3.05
CA LEU A 38 15.75 1.84 -3.36
C LEU A 38 17.25 2.00 -3.12
N ASP A 39 17.87 1.08 -2.37
CA ASP A 39 19.32 1.02 -2.16
C ASP A 39 20.09 0.51 -3.39
N ASP A 40 19.43 -0.15 -4.34
CA ASP A 40 20.00 -0.59 -5.62
C ASP A 40 19.40 0.22 -6.79
N GLU A 41 20.24 0.79 -7.64
CA GLU A 41 19.80 1.70 -8.70
C GLU A 41 18.94 1.03 -9.78
N ALA A 42 19.24 -0.23 -10.14
CA ALA A 42 18.48 -0.96 -11.14
C ALA A 42 17.09 -1.36 -10.61
N LEU A 43 17.03 -1.81 -9.36
CA LEU A 43 15.77 -2.11 -8.68
C LEU A 43 14.94 -0.85 -8.43
N LYS A 44 15.58 0.26 -8.06
CA LYS A 44 14.93 1.56 -7.85
C LYS A 44 14.23 2.06 -9.11
N LEU A 45 14.93 2.03 -10.24
CA LEU A 45 14.37 2.46 -11.52
C LEU A 45 13.15 1.61 -11.91
N ARG A 46 13.28 0.29 -11.75
CA ARG A 46 12.20 -0.65 -12.04
C ARG A 46 10.99 -0.41 -11.12
N PHE A 47 11.22 -0.27 -9.81
CA PHE A 47 10.20 -0.01 -8.82
C PHE A 47 9.37 1.23 -9.17
N PHE A 48 10.02 2.36 -9.45
CA PHE A 48 9.30 3.60 -9.79
C PHE A 48 8.58 3.52 -11.13
N ARG A 49 9.14 2.82 -12.11
CA ARG A 49 8.48 2.60 -13.41
C ARG A 49 7.20 1.77 -13.26
N GLU A 50 7.25 0.69 -12.47
CA GLU A 50 6.09 -0.14 -12.18
C GLU A 50 5.05 0.61 -11.34
N ALA A 51 5.49 1.42 -10.37
CA ALA A 51 4.60 2.26 -9.59
C ALA A 51 3.87 3.28 -10.49
N ALA A 52 4.59 3.95 -11.39
CA ALA A 52 4.00 4.94 -12.31
C ALA A 52 3.02 4.34 -13.33
N SER A 53 3.19 3.06 -13.71
CA SER A 53 2.24 2.39 -14.61
C SER A 53 0.97 1.93 -13.90
N ALA A 54 1.04 1.68 -12.59
CA ALA A 54 -0.08 1.19 -11.81
C ALA A 54 -0.83 2.30 -11.05
N LEU A 55 -0.17 3.40 -10.68
CA LEU A 55 -0.72 4.41 -9.79
C LEU A 55 -0.84 5.76 -10.49
N PRO A 56 -1.81 6.61 -10.10
CA PRO A 56 -1.96 7.96 -10.63
C PRO A 56 -0.89 8.89 -10.04
N LEU A 57 0.38 8.62 -10.35
CA LEU A 57 1.51 9.40 -9.87
C LEU A 57 1.83 10.52 -10.87
N SER A 58 1.83 11.77 -10.40
CA SER A 58 2.33 12.91 -11.19
C SER A 58 3.86 12.91 -11.28
N SER A 59 4.55 12.37 -10.27
CA SER A 59 6.01 12.24 -10.25
C SER A 59 6.46 11.17 -9.23
N PRO A 60 7.00 10.02 -9.68
CA PRO A 60 7.41 8.90 -8.81
C PRO A 60 8.84 9.13 -8.28
N GLN A 61 9.03 10.10 -7.39
CA GLN A 61 10.37 10.45 -6.87
C GLN A 61 10.64 9.95 -5.44
N SER A 62 9.62 9.46 -4.73
CA SER A 62 9.81 8.92 -3.39
C SER A 62 8.88 7.73 -3.11
N SER A 63 9.36 6.82 -2.26
CA SER A 63 8.60 5.71 -1.64
C SER A 63 7.31 6.21 -0.98
N THR A 64 7.38 7.37 -0.33
CA THR A 64 6.23 8.03 0.32
C THR A 64 5.17 8.48 -0.68
N ALA A 65 5.56 9.10 -1.79
CA ALA A 65 4.62 9.50 -2.84
C ALA A 65 3.94 8.29 -3.50
N VAL A 66 4.70 7.20 -3.70
CA VAL A 66 4.15 5.91 -4.17
C VAL A 66 3.12 5.36 -3.18
N TYR A 67 3.40 5.43 -1.87
CA TYR A 67 2.46 5.00 -0.84
C TYR A 67 1.18 5.85 -0.82
N ASP A 68 1.31 7.16 -0.93
CA ASP A 68 0.16 8.06 -0.89
C ASP A 68 -0.73 7.84 -2.12
N ALA A 69 -0.14 7.65 -3.32
CA ALA A 69 -0.90 7.31 -4.53
C ALA A 69 -1.58 5.93 -4.45
N LEU A 70 -0.97 4.97 -3.75
CA LEU A 70 -1.59 3.67 -3.46
C LEU A 70 -2.84 3.84 -2.57
N ASP A 71 -2.77 4.66 -1.51
CA ASP A 71 -3.92 4.92 -0.65
C ASP A 71 -5.04 5.68 -1.38
N TRP A 72 -4.68 6.65 -2.23
CA TRP A 72 -5.65 7.31 -3.11
C TRP A 72 -6.35 6.34 -4.06
N ARG A 73 -5.61 5.41 -4.68
CA ARG A 73 -6.20 4.39 -5.56
C ARG A 73 -7.17 3.49 -4.78
N ARG A 74 -6.81 3.10 -3.55
CA ARG A 74 -7.69 2.33 -2.65
C ARG A 74 -8.97 3.11 -2.32
N LEU A 75 -8.86 4.40 -1.99
CA LEU A 75 -10.02 5.25 -1.71
C LEU A 75 -10.98 5.32 -2.91
N ARG A 76 -10.42 5.47 -4.12
CA ARG A 76 -11.21 5.52 -5.35
C ARG A 76 -11.93 4.21 -5.63
N LEU A 77 -11.25 3.07 -5.45
CA LEU A 77 -11.89 1.75 -5.57
C LEU A 77 -13.03 1.56 -4.57
N TRP A 78 -12.86 2.06 -3.35
CA TRP A 78 -13.91 2.02 -2.33
C TRP A 78 -15.13 2.87 -2.74
N GLN A 79 -14.91 4.09 -3.25
CA GLN A 79 -15.99 4.97 -3.71
C GLN A 79 -16.74 4.39 -4.92
N ASP A 80 -16.02 3.81 -5.89
CA ASP A 80 -16.60 3.35 -7.14
C ASP A 80 -17.37 2.02 -6.98
N GLN A 81 -16.96 1.14 -6.05
CA GLN A 81 -17.46 -0.23 -5.96
C GLN A 81 -18.09 -0.60 -4.60
N GLN A 82 -18.11 0.33 -3.63
CA GLN A 82 -18.57 0.09 -2.25
C GLN A 82 -17.97 -1.18 -1.61
N VAL A 83 -16.72 -1.50 -1.96
CA VAL A 83 -16.07 -2.74 -1.51
C VAL A 83 -15.98 -2.75 0.01
N PRO A 84 -16.37 -3.84 0.70
CA PRO A 84 -16.25 -3.91 2.15
C PRO A 84 -14.81 -3.69 2.63
N GLN A 85 -14.62 -3.03 3.77
CA GLN A 85 -13.29 -2.75 4.32
C GLN A 85 -12.89 -3.80 5.37
N TRP A 86 -11.58 -4.05 5.48
CA TRP A 86 -10.98 -4.86 6.55
C TRP A 86 -10.06 -4.01 7.43
N THR A 87 -10.30 -4.06 8.73
CA THR A 87 -9.48 -3.40 9.75
C THR A 87 -8.78 -4.48 10.58
N PRO A 88 -7.43 -4.47 10.69
CA PRO A 88 -6.72 -5.40 11.55
C PRO A 88 -7.13 -5.19 13.02
N PRO A 89 -7.16 -6.26 13.84
CA PRO A 89 -7.34 -6.12 15.29
C PRO A 89 -6.28 -5.16 15.85
N GLY A 90 -6.71 -4.11 16.56
CA GLY A 90 -5.82 -3.10 17.15
C GLY A 90 -5.64 -1.81 16.34
N ALA A 91 -6.24 -1.68 15.15
CA ALA A 91 -6.20 -0.43 14.37
C ALA A 91 -7.32 0.58 14.75
N SER A 92 -8.21 0.23 15.68
CA SER A 92 -9.32 1.08 16.13
C SER A 92 -9.13 1.56 17.57
N THR A 93 -8.47 2.71 17.72
CA THR A 93 -8.59 3.69 18.81
C THR A 93 -7.91 4.94 18.24
N TRP A 94 -8.59 6.05 17.99
CA TRP A 94 -9.00 7.04 19.00
C TRP A 94 -10.33 7.73 18.62
N SER A 95 -11.10 8.04 19.66
CA SER A 95 -12.32 8.89 19.63
C SER A 95 -11.99 10.36 19.40
#